data_AF-A0AAX0WNC1-F1
#
_entry.id   AF-A0AAX0WNC1-F1
#
_cell.length_a   1.000
_cell.length_b   1.000
_cell.length_c   1.000
_cell.angle_alpha   90.00
_cell.angle_beta   90.00
_cell.angle_gamma   90.00
#
_symmetry.space_group_name_H-M   'P 1'
#
loop_
_entity.id
_entity.type
_entity.pdbx_description
1 polymer ?
#
loop_
_entity_poly.entity_id
_entity_poly.type
_entity_poly.pdbx_seq_one_letter_code
_entity_poly.pdbx_strand_id
1 'polypeptide(L)'
;MNAEQKDILKYGEALGILKERKSLMRFTEGFKECGDYHGEPRIMYGVEDAIRDAWQKRAACRAWVPMEDRYCNNCLHFKLPASNSPCAKCSQWADPVNWEPRKEGES
;
A
#
# COMPACT_ATOMS: atom_id res chain seq x y z
N MET A 1 2.94 -13.37 5.85
CA MET A 1 2.50 -12.06 5.35
C MET A 1 2.95 -11.92 3.90
N ASN A 2 2.01 -11.83 2.98
CA ASN A 2 2.28 -11.72 1.54
C ASN A 2 2.82 -10.31 1.18
N ALA A 3 3.26 -10.11 -0.05
CA ALA A 3 3.86 -8.84 -0.48
C ALA A 3 2.87 -7.66 -0.38
N GLU A 4 1.61 -7.87 -0.74
CA GLU A 4 0.55 -6.88 -0.61
C GLU A 4 0.34 -6.45 0.85
N GLN A 5 0.18 -7.40 1.77
CA GLN A 5 0.00 -7.12 3.20
C GLN A 5 1.20 -6.36 3.76
N LYS A 6 2.42 -6.64 3.29
CA LYS A 6 3.62 -5.88 3.66
C LYS A 6 3.53 -4.44 3.16
N ASP A 7 3.06 -4.21 1.95
CA ASP A 7 2.95 -2.86 1.39
C ASP A 7 1.83 -2.06 2.05
N ILE A 8 0.70 -2.69 2.36
CA ILE A 8 -0.38 -2.10 3.18
C ILE A 8 0.14 -1.73 4.57
N LEU A 9 0.89 -2.62 5.23
CA LEU A 9 1.48 -2.36 6.54
C LEU A 9 2.43 -1.16 6.48
N LYS A 10 3.36 -1.14 5.52
CA LYS A 10 4.29 -0.02 5.31
C LYS A 10 3.54 1.30 5.06
N TYR A 11 2.48 1.27 4.27
CA TYR A 11 1.66 2.46 4.02
C TYR A 11 0.98 2.95 5.32
N GLY A 12 0.47 2.03 6.14
CA GLY A 12 -0.07 2.34 7.46
C GLY A 12 0.96 2.98 8.39
N GLU A 13 2.17 2.45 8.44
CA GLU A 13 3.30 3.01 9.20
C GLU A 13 3.64 4.43 8.73
N ALA A 14 3.74 4.65 7.41
CA ALA A 14 4.01 5.96 6.83
C ALA A 14 2.91 6.99 7.13
N LEU A 15 1.64 6.56 7.12
CA LEU A 15 0.54 7.41 7.57
C LEU A 15 0.63 7.77 9.05
N GLY A 16 1.06 6.83 9.90
CA GLY A 16 1.32 7.08 11.31
C GLY A 16 2.38 8.17 11.51
N ILE A 17 3.52 8.05 10.83
CA ILE A 17 4.60 9.05 10.84
C ILE A 17 4.07 10.40 10.34
N LEU A 18 3.34 10.44 9.23
CA LEU A 18 2.79 11.68 8.70
C LEU A 18 1.84 12.36 9.70
N LYS A 19 0.99 11.59 10.39
CA LYS A 19 0.09 12.09 11.42
C LYS A 19 0.86 12.67 12.60
N GLU A 20 1.93 12.00 13.03
CA GLU A 20 2.82 12.47 14.09
C GLU A 20 3.52 13.78 13.71
N ARG A 21 4.14 13.87 12.53
CA ARG A 21 4.81 15.09 12.03
C ARG A 21 3.83 16.27 11.93
N LYS A 22 2.63 16.04 11.40
CA LYS A 22 1.58 17.07 11.36
C LYS A 22 1.15 17.51 12.76
N SER A 23 1.05 16.58 13.71
CA SER A 23 0.67 16.89 15.09
C SER A 23 1.75 17.69 15.80
N LEU A 24 3.02 17.32 15.63
CA LEU A 24 4.17 18.05 16.16
C LEU A 24 4.19 19.49 15.65
N MET A 25 4.12 19.66 14.33
CA MET A 25 4.07 20.99 13.70
C MET A 25 2.88 21.81 14.20
N ARG A 26 1.69 21.20 14.36
CA ARG A 26 0.50 21.89 14.88
C ARG A 26 0.70 22.38 16.32
N PHE A 27 1.32 21.55 17.15
CA PHE A 27 1.55 21.86 18.56
C PHE A 27 2.61 22.95 18.74
N THR A 28 3.69 22.91 17.96
CA THR A 28 4.82 23.84 18.09
C THR A 28 4.54 25.21 17.48
N GLU A 29 3.95 25.25 16.30
CA GLU A 29 3.69 26.50 15.56
C GLU A 29 2.36 27.15 15.96
N GLY A 30 1.57 26.50 16.82
CA GLY A 30 0.31 27.05 17.31
C GLY A 30 -0.76 27.22 16.22
N PHE A 31 -0.64 26.54 15.07
CA PHE A 31 -1.64 26.54 14.01
C PHE A 31 -2.94 25.90 14.51
N LYS A 32 -3.79 26.71 15.13
CA LYS A 32 -5.02 26.25 15.78
C LYS A 32 -5.99 25.63 14.78
N GLU A 33 -6.10 26.12 13.55
CA GLU A 33 -7.03 25.56 12.56
C GLU A 33 -6.84 26.10 11.13
N CYS A 34 -5.74 26.81 10.84
CA CYS A 34 -5.58 27.41 9.52
C CYS A 34 -5.14 26.36 8.48
N GLY A 35 -5.94 26.23 7.44
CA GLY A 35 -5.78 25.27 6.34
C GLY A 35 -4.53 25.46 5.48
N ASP A 36 -3.74 26.51 5.72
CA ASP A 36 -2.47 26.74 5.04
C ASP A 36 -1.32 26.00 5.73
N TYR A 37 -1.40 24.68 5.64
CA TYR A 37 -0.27 23.80 5.85
C TYR A 37 0.70 23.99 4.67
N HIS A 38 1.33 25.13 4.43
CA HIS A 38 2.25 25.27 3.30
C HIS A 38 3.48 26.09 3.73
N GLY A 39 4.64 25.84 3.09
CA GLY A 39 5.85 26.62 3.30
C GLY A 39 6.87 26.00 4.27
N GLU A 40 7.78 26.85 4.79
CA GLU A 40 8.94 26.46 5.61
C GLU A 40 8.63 25.54 6.80
N PRO A 41 7.51 25.71 7.54
CA PRO A 41 7.21 24.81 8.67
C PRO A 41 7.11 23.35 8.24
N ARG A 42 6.52 23.05 7.07
CA ARG A 42 6.42 21.65 6.61
C ARG A 42 7.78 21.04 6.30
N ILE A 43 8.73 21.83 5.82
CA ILE A 43 10.09 21.38 5.53
C ILE A 43 10.81 21.14 6.86
N MET A 44 10.75 22.11 7.78
CA MET A 44 11.39 22.02 9.10
C MET A 44 10.94 20.79 9.88
N TYR A 45 9.63 20.49 9.87
CA TYR A 45 9.08 19.35 10.61
C TYR A 45 9.08 18.03 9.81
N GLY A 46 9.62 18.02 8.57
CA GLY A 46 9.69 16.83 7.73
C GLY A 46 8.33 16.33 7.25
N VAL A 47 7.32 17.21 7.22
CA VAL A 47 5.97 16.89 6.75
C VAL A 47 5.96 16.61 5.25
N GLU A 48 6.73 17.36 4.45
CA GLU A 48 6.82 17.11 3.00
C GLU A 48 7.41 15.73 2.67
N ASP A 49 8.46 15.32 3.38
CA ASP A 49 9.06 14.01 3.21
C ASP A 49 8.09 12.89 3.61
N ALA A 50 7.39 13.05 4.73
CA ALA A 50 6.38 12.09 5.16
C ALA A 50 5.18 12.00 4.20
N ILE A 51 4.78 13.12 3.56
CA ILE A 51 3.75 13.11 2.51
C ILE A 51 4.23 12.31 1.30
N ARG A 52 5.44 12.63 0.81
CA ARG A 52 6.03 11.96 -0.34
C ARG A 52 6.17 10.46 -0.10
N ASP A 53 6.64 10.07 1.07
CA ASP A 53 6.78 8.66 1.47
C ASP A 53 5.43 7.93 1.52
N ALA A 54 4.42 8.54 2.16
CA ALA A 54 3.08 7.98 2.21
C ALA A 54 2.46 7.85 0.81
N TRP A 55 2.70 8.81 -0.09
CA TRP A 55 2.21 8.75 -1.47
C TRP A 55 2.89 7.66 -2.30
N GLN A 56 4.20 7.49 -2.18
CA GLN A 56 4.93 6.40 -2.85
C GLN A 56 4.41 5.03 -2.40
N LYS A 57 4.22 4.84 -1.09
CA LYS A 57 3.67 3.60 -0.54
C LYS A 57 2.21 3.39 -0.92
N ARG A 58 1.40 4.45 -0.96
CA ARG A 58 0.02 4.39 -1.49
C ARG A 58 -0.02 3.99 -2.96
N ALA A 59 0.92 4.47 -3.78
CA ALA A 59 1.02 4.06 -5.18
C ALA A 59 1.36 2.56 -5.29
N ALA A 60 2.28 2.05 -4.46
CA ALA A 60 2.54 0.62 -4.37
C ALA A 60 1.29 -0.17 -3.96
N CYS A 61 0.53 0.30 -2.95
CA CYS A 61 -0.75 -0.33 -2.58
C CYS A 61 -1.77 -0.36 -3.74
N ARG A 62 -1.83 0.70 -4.54
CA ARG A 62 -2.76 0.82 -5.69
C ARG A 62 -2.35 -0.02 -6.90
N ALA A 63 -1.09 -0.45 -6.98
CA ALA A 63 -0.63 -1.36 -8.01
C ALA A 63 -1.18 -2.79 -7.82
N TRP A 64 -1.72 -3.10 -6.64
CA TRP A 64 -2.38 -4.38 -6.39
C TRP A 64 -3.81 -4.36 -6.93
N VAL A 65 -4.19 -5.43 -7.62
CA VAL A 65 -5.54 -5.62 -8.16
C VAL A 65 -6.54 -5.71 -7.00
N PRO A 66 -7.67 -4.97 -7.03
CA PRO A 66 -8.74 -5.08 -6.03
C PRO A 66 -9.17 -6.53 -5.83
N MET A 67 -9.58 -6.90 -4.63
CA MET A 67 -9.91 -8.30 -4.31
C MET A 67 -11.04 -8.84 -5.20
N GLU A 68 -11.99 -7.96 -5.54
CA GLU A 68 -13.13 -8.23 -6.43
C GLU A 68 -12.69 -8.54 -7.87
N ASP A 69 -11.49 -8.09 -8.26
CA ASP A 69 -10.92 -8.27 -9.60
C ASP A 69 -9.83 -9.37 -9.63
N ARG A 70 -9.65 -10.10 -8.53
CA ARG A 70 -8.72 -11.23 -8.44
C ARG A 70 -9.39 -12.51 -8.88
N TYR A 71 -8.94 -13.02 -10.00
CA TYR A 71 -9.45 -14.23 -10.61
C TYR A 71 -8.31 -15.26 -10.76
N CYS A 72 -8.66 -16.54 -10.87
CA CYS A 72 -7.64 -17.58 -11.10
C CYS A 72 -6.82 -17.32 -12.37
N ASN A 73 -7.44 -16.76 -13.41
CA ASN A 73 -6.82 -16.50 -14.72
C ASN A 73 -5.78 -15.38 -14.70
N ASN A 74 -5.87 -14.41 -13.78
CA ASN A 74 -4.93 -13.30 -13.67
C ASN A 74 -3.92 -13.46 -12.51
N CYS A 75 -3.91 -14.62 -11.85
CA CYS A 75 -2.90 -15.02 -10.89
C CYS A 75 -1.59 -15.44 -11.57
N LEU A 76 -0.44 -15.12 -10.97
CA LEU A 76 0.89 -15.58 -11.40
C LEU A 76 0.98 -17.12 -11.46
N HIS A 77 0.28 -17.80 -10.55
CA HIS A 77 0.32 -19.26 -10.44
C HIS A 77 -0.66 -19.99 -11.38
N PHE A 78 -1.35 -19.27 -12.25
CA PHE A 78 -2.30 -19.85 -13.19
C PHE A 78 -1.62 -20.89 -14.10
N LYS A 79 -2.21 -22.09 -14.21
CA LYS A 79 -1.71 -23.26 -14.98
C LYS A 79 -0.43 -23.93 -14.48
N LEU A 80 0.12 -23.55 -13.32
CA LEU A 80 1.18 -24.37 -12.71
C LEU A 80 0.60 -25.76 -12.37
N PRO A 81 1.34 -26.86 -12.62
CA PRO A 81 0.86 -28.21 -12.32
C PRO A 81 0.51 -28.32 -10.83
N ALA A 82 -0.55 -29.07 -10.52
CA ALA A 82 -1.15 -29.14 -9.18
C ALA A 82 -0.17 -29.54 -8.06
N SER A 83 0.96 -30.18 -8.41
CA SER A 83 2.05 -30.52 -7.48
C SER A 83 2.89 -29.33 -7.04
N ASN A 84 2.95 -28.24 -7.81
CA ASN A 84 3.82 -27.07 -7.61
C ASN A 84 3.06 -25.74 -7.56
N SER A 85 1.72 -25.76 -7.62
CA SER A 85 0.90 -24.56 -7.73
C SER A 85 0.17 -24.23 -6.43
N PRO A 86 0.39 -23.05 -5.83
CA PRO A 86 -0.53 -22.49 -4.83
C PRO A 86 -1.97 -22.36 -5.36
N CYS A 87 -2.14 -22.37 -6.70
CA CYS A 87 -3.41 -22.21 -7.40
C CYS A 87 -4.27 -23.48 -7.50
N ALA A 88 -3.77 -24.67 -7.15
CA ALA A 88 -4.64 -25.86 -7.02
C ALA A 88 -5.76 -25.63 -5.97
N LYS A 89 -5.55 -24.69 -5.04
CA LYS A 89 -6.55 -24.24 -4.05
C LYS A 89 -7.32 -22.99 -4.46
N CYS A 90 -6.90 -22.24 -5.48
CA CYS A 90 -7.63 -21.04 -5.93
C CYS A 90 -9.00 -21.38 -6.55
N SER A 91 -9.20 -22.62 -7.02
CA SER A 91 -10.49 -23.09 -7.54
C SER A 91 -11.42 -23.69 -6.48
N GLN A 92 -10.97 -23.87 -5.24
CA GLN A 92 -11.74 -24.55 -4.18
C GLN A 92 -12.31 -23.63 -3.11
N TRP A 93 -11.82 -22.38 -3.02
CA TRP A 93 -12.22 -21.42 -1.98
C TRP A 93 -12.77 -20.15 -2.62
N ALA A 94 -13.85 -19.60 -2.04
CA ALA A 94 -14.49 -18.38 -2.53
C ALA A 94 -13.57 -17.15 -2.47
N ASP A 95 -12.59 -17.16 -1.55
CA ASP A 95 -11.59 -16.11 -1.44
C ASP A 95 -10.22 -16.58 -1.94
N PRO A 96 -9.56 -15.81 -2.82
CA PRO A 96 -8.29 -16.17 -3.40
C PRO A 96 -7.13 -15.82 -2.43
N VAL A 97 -7.02 -16.57 -1.33
CA VAL A 97 -6.04 -16.34 -0.23
C VAL A 97 -4.58 -16.34 -0.70
N ASN A 98 -4.26 -17.07 -1.77
CA ASN A 98 -2.90 -17.22 -2.33
C ASN A 98 -2.75 -16.57 -3.71
N TRP A 99 -3.55 -15.56 -4.02
CA TRP A 99 -3.43 -14.84 -5.28
C TRP A 99 -2.25 -13.87 -5.26
N GLU A 100 -1.41 -13.97 -6.27
CA GLU A 100 -0.30 -13.05 -6.52
C GLU A 100 -0.47 -12.46 -7.93
N PRO A 101 -0.27 -11.15 -8.11
CA PRO A 101 -0.39 -10.50 -9.40
C PRO A 101 0.69 -11.04 -10.35
N ARG A 102 0.30 -11.27 -11.59
CA ARG A 102 1.25 -11.46 -12.68
C ARG A 102 2.02 -10.14 -12.90
N LYS A 103 3.35 -10.20 -13.05
CA LYS A 103 4.10 -9.01 -13.47
C LYS A 103 3.63 -8.62 -14.88
N GLU A 104 3.30 -7.34 -15.08
CA GLU A 104 2.98 -6.83 -16.42
C GLU A 104 4.17 -7.11 -17.37
N GLY A 105 3.93 -7.82 -18.46
CA GLY A 105 4.93 -8.13 -19.49
C GLY A 105 5.26 -9.61 -19.70
N GLU A 106 4.83 -10.51 -18.84
CA GLU A 106 5.01 -11.96 -19.04
C GLU A 106 3.79 -12.56 -19.78
N SER A 107 3.85 -12.49 -21.11
CA SER A 107 2.94 -13.18 -22.04
C SER A 107 3.29 -14.65 -22.16
#